data_AF-A0AAX0K6K3-F1
#
_entry.id   AF-A0AAX0K6K3-F1
#
_cell.length_a   1.000
_cell.length_b   1.000
_cell.length_c   1.000
_cell.angle_alpha   90.00
_cell.angle_beta   90.00
_cell.angle_gamma   90.00
#
_symmetry.space_group_name_H-M   'P 1'
#
loop_
_entity.id
_entity.type
_entity.pdbx_description
1 polymer ?
#
loop_
_entity_poly.entity_id
_entity_poly.type
_entity_poly.pdbx_seq_one_letter_code
_entity_poly.pdbx_strand_id
1 'polypeptide(L)' 'MADTHTPEIQAARGRKGGKIGGAKSKRGAVATSERTLKPWEALGISRRWYYQKKKRGLL' A
#
# COMPACT_ATOMS: atom_id res chain seq x y z
N MET A 1 36.72 5.07 -11.39
CA MET A 1 35.27 4.84 -11.45
C MET A 1 34.65 5.75 -10.41
N ALA A 2 33.73 6.65 -10.78
CA ALA A 2 33.11 7.54 -9.80
C ALA A 2 32.17 6.72 -8.89
N ASP A 3 32.28 6.90 -7.58
CA ASP A 3 31.41 6.21 -6.61
C ASP A 3 29.98 6.76 -6.70
N THR A 4 29.17 6.14 -7.54
CA THR A 4 27.77 6.52 -7.76
C THR A 4 26.82 6.06 -6.65
N HIS A 5 27.36 5.46 -5.58
CA HIS A 5 26.61 4.85 -4.48
C HIS A 5 26.74 5.63 -3.17
N THR A 6 27.06 6.93 -3.23
CA THR A 6 27.01 7.77 -2.04
C THR A 6 25.56 8.00 -1.59
N PRO A 7 25.31 8.16 -0.28
CA PRO A 7 23.97 8.40 0.26
C PRO A 7 23.28 9.61 -0.38
N GLU A 8 24.02 10.66 -0.71
CA GLU A 8 23.51 11.89 -1.32
C GLU A 8 22.95 11.62 -2.73
N ILE A 9 23.64 10.81 -3.53
CA ILE A 9 23.21 10.44 -4.88
C ILE A 9 21.93 9.59 -4.82
N GLN A 10 21.84 8.66 -3.87
CA GLN A 10 20.64 7.83 -3.67
C GLN A 10 19.45 8.66 -3.20
N ALA A 11 19.66 9.61 -2.28
CA ALA A 11 18.62 10.51 -1.80
C ALA A 11 18.05 11.39 -2.92
N ALA A 12 18.91 11.93 -3.79
CA ALA A 12 18.48 12.74 -4.94
C ALA A 12 17.63 11.91 -5.93
N ARG A 13 18.05 10.67 -6.23
CA ARG A 13 17.31 9.74 -7.10
C ARG A 13 15.96 9.34 -6.49
N GLY A 14 15.93 9.04 -5.19
CA GLY A 14 14.72 8.71 -4.45
C GLY A 14 13.70 9.84 -4.44
N ARG A 15 14.14 11.10 -4.25
CA ARG A 15 13.27 12.28 -4.31
C ARG A 15 12.63 12.46 -5.69
N LYS A 16 13.41 12.32 -6.77
CA LYS A 16 12.88 12.40 -8.15
C LYS A 16 11.91 11.25 -8.44
N GLY A 17 12.26 10.02 -8.05
CA GLY A 17 11.42 8.84 -8.22
C GLY A 17 10.13 8.88 -7.39
N GLY A 18 10.17 9.49 -6.21
CA GLY A 18 9.02 9.70 -5.32
C GLY A 18 8.15 10.89 -5.75
N LYS A 19 8.69 11.94 -6.37
CA LYS A 19 7.85 13.04 -6.89
C LYS A 19 7.05 12.61 -8.13
N ILE A 20 7.65 11.79 -9.00
CA ILE A 20 7.00 11.26 -10.21
C ILE A 20 6.12 10.03 -9.90
N GLY A 21 6.58 9.15 -9.00
CA GLY A 21 5.91 7.89 -8.66
C GLY A 21 5.34 7.78 -7.24
N GLY A 22 5.25 8.89 -6.50
CA GLY A 22 4.72 8.90 -5.13
C GLY A 22 3.26 9.35 -5.03
N ALA A 23 2.72 10.00 -6.06
CA ALA A 23 1.29 10.27 -6.16
C ALA A 23 0.46 8.98 -6.36
N LYS A 24 1.09 7.93 -6.91
CA LYS A 24 0.50 6.61 -7.11
C LYS A 24 1.57 5.57 -6.76
N SER A 25 1.32 4.75 -5.74
CA SER A 25 2.23 3.66 -5.37
C SER A 25 2.69 2.90 -6.62
N LYS A 26 4.01 2.75 -6.81
CA LYS A 26 4.56 1.86 -7.85
C LYS A 26 4.15 0.40 -7.65
N ARG A 27 3.76 0.02 -6.43
CA ARG A 27 3.19 -1.30 -6.13
C ARG A 27 1.71 -1.27 -6.48
N GLY A 28 1.30 -2.14 -7.41
CA GLY A 28 -0.09 -2.35 -7.78
C GLY A 28 -0.94 -2.84 -6.60
N ALA A 29 -2.26 -2.80 -6.76
CA ALA A 29 -3.16 -3.41 -5.78
C ALA A 29 -2.92 -4.93 -5.75
N VAL A 30 -2.73 -5.50 -4.55
CA VAL A 30 -2.60 -6.94 -4.39
C VAL A 30 -3.98 -7.56 -4.61
N ALA A 31 -4.11 -8.38 -5.66
CA ALA A 31 -5.39 -8.97 -6.08
C ALA A 31 -6.06 -9.79 -4.96
N THR A 32 -5.27 -10.46 -4.13
CA THR A 32 -5.73 -11.31 -3.04
C THR A 32 -5.94 -10.58 -1.72
N SER A 33 -5.71 -9.25 -1.66
CA SER A 33 -5.91 -8.50 -0.43
C SER A 33 -7.40 -8.30 -0.13
N GLU A 34 -7.77 -8.28 1.16
CA GLU A 34 -9.13 -7.96 1.61
C GLU A 34 -9.63 -6.63 1.05
N ARG A 35 -8.74 -5.66 0.81
CA ARG A 35 -9.08 -4.38 0.22
C ARG A 35 -9.54 -4.51 -1.23
N THR A 36 -8.99 -5.47 -1.97
CA THR A 36 -9.36 -5.77 -3.35
C THR A 36 -10.59 -6.65 -3.41
N LEU A 37 -10.63 -7.72 -2.61
CA LEU A 37 -11.73 -8.69 -2.58
C LEU A 37 -13.00 -8.16 -1.91
N LYS A 38 -12.86 -7.17 -1.02
CA LYS A 38 -13.94 -6.51 -0.28
C LYS A 38 -14.96 -7.50 0.31
N PRO A 39 -14.53 -8.42 1.19
CA PRO A 39 -15.40 -9.47 1.74
C PRO A 39 -16.64 -8.93 2.47
N TRP A 40 -16.57 -7.68 2.98
CA TRP A 40 -17.70 -7.00 3.59
C TRP A 40 -18.88 -6.75 2.63
N GLU A 41 -18.63 -6.57 1.33
CA GLU A 41 -19.71 -6.44 0.32
C GLU A 41 -20.50 -7.74 0.21
N ALA A 42 -19.80 -8.89 0.15
CA ALA A 42 -20.44 -10.22 0.12
C ALA A 42 -21.19 -10.55 1.43
N LEU A 43 -20.68 -10.07 2.56
CA LEU A 43 -21.32 -10.24 3.88
C LEU A 43 -22.49 -9.27 4.12
N GLY A 44 -22.75 -8.32 3.20
CA GLY A 44 -23.81 -7.32 3.35
C GLY A 44 -23.55 -6.32 4.50
N ILE A 45 -22.31 -6.12 4.90
CA ILE A 45 -21.93 -5.22 6.00
C ILE A 45 -21.00 -4.11 5.54
N SER A 46 -20.91 -3.04 6.31
CA SER A 46 -19.92 -2.00 6.03
C SER A 46 -18.49 -2.48 6.30
N ARG A 47 -17.52 -1.94 5.56
CA ARG A 47 -16.09 -2.16 5.79
C ARG A 47 -15.67 -1.88 7.24
N ARG A 48 -16.23 -0.83 7.85
CA ARG A 48 -15.96 -0.46 9.25
C ARG A 48 -16.38 -1.58 10.20
N TRP A 49 -17.58 -2.14 9.98
CA TRP A 49 -18.11 -3.22 10.79
C TRP A 49 -17.31 -4.52 10.64
N TYR A 50 -16.88 -4.85 9.42
CA TYR A 50 -15.99 -5.98 9.16
C TYR A 50 -14.71 -5.93 10.01
N TYR A 51 -13.98 -4.81 9.99
CA TYR A 51 -12.76 -4.68 10.78
C TYR A 51 -13.02 -4.61 12.30
N GLN A 52 -14.17 -4.09 12.74
CA GLN A 52 -14.55 -4.14 14.16
C GLN A 52 -14.83 -5.57 14.62
N LYS A 53 -15.57 -6.36 13.83
CA LYS A 53 -15.81 -7.78 14.12
C LYS A 53 -14.51 -8.58 14.14
N LYS A 54 -13.61 -8.36 13.17
CA LYS A 54 -12.28 -8.99 13.14
C LYS A 54 -11.45 -8.64 14.39
N LYS A 55 -11.46 -7.37 14.82
CA LYS A 55 -10.80 -6.94 16.08
C LYS A 55 -11.40 -7.60 17.33
N ARG A 56 -12.69 -7.93 17.30
CA ARG A 56 -13.42 -8.60 18.39
C ARG A 56 -13.32 -10.14 18.33
N GLY A 57 -12.67 -10.72 17.32
CA GLY A 57 -12.60 -12.18 17.12
C GLY A 57 -13.91 -12.82 16.65
N LEU A 58 -14.81 -12.04 16.05
CA LEU A 58 -16.13 -12.47 15.57
C LEU A 58 -16.12 -12.82 14.07
N LEU A 59 -14.93 -12.91 13.46
CA LEU A 59 -14.66 -13.12 12.04
C LEU A 59 -13.34 -13.86 11.85
#